data_AF-A0AAE3AJZ4-F1
#
_entry.id   AF-A0AAE3AJZ4-F1
#
_cell.length_a   1.000
_cell.length_b   1.000
_cell.length_c   1.000
_cell.angle_alpha   90.00
_cell.angle_beta   90.00
_cell.angle_gamma   90.00
#
_symmetry.space_group_name_H-M   'P 1'
#
loop_
_entity.id
_entity.type
_entity.pdbx_description
1 polymer ?
#
loop_
_entity_poly.entity_id
_entity_poly.type
_entity_poly.pdbx_seq_one_letter_code
_entity_poly.pdbx_strand_id
1 'polypeptide(L)'
;MTIGAKIAACRKRAGMSQEKLANELNISRQAVSRWETGEAVPDTEKVIQLSRIFHVTTDYLLLDIDEAPQSAASAENNRETEQRAAEKRMKRQSMRMHFGWFLLIFGIISLNATLVGAGLYAQTLTEWRTNLGRYGTALFDSWILALFIVSAALTLCGILILIREYIFIGKE
;
A
#
# COMPACT_ATOMS: atom_id res chain seq x y z
N MET A 1 -30.07 -13.28 12.42
CA MET A 1 -30.50 -12.59 13.68
C MET A 1 -31.88 -11.93 13.55
N THR A 2 -32.73 -11.90 14.60
CA THR A 2 -34.02 -11.15 14.56
C THR A 2 -33.80 -9.62 14.54
N ILE A 3 -34.77 -8.86 14.01
CA ILE A 3 -34.73 -7.39 14.00
C ILE A 3 -34.53 -6.80 15.39
N GLY A 4 -35.19 -7.35 16.42
CA GLY A 4 -35.03 -6.92 17.80
C GLY A 4 -33.60 -7.09 18.32
N ALA A 5 -32.98 -8.23 18.02
CA ALA A 5 -31.59 -8.49 18.36
C ALA A 5 -30.62 -7.51 17.66
N LYS A 6 -30.91 -7.16 16.39
CA LYS A 6 -30.13 -6.18 15.63
C LYS A 6 -30.26 -4.76 16.18
N ILE A 7 -31.47 -4.34 16.57
CA ILE A 7 -31.70 -3.05 17.23
C ILE A 7 -30.93 -2.98 18.54
N ALA A 8 -31.03 -4.02 19.38
CA ALA A 8 -30.30 -4.09 20.65
C ALA A 8 -28.77 -4.03 20.44
N ALA A 9 -28.25 -4.75 19.45
CA ALA A 9 -26.83 -4.76 19.12
C ALA A 9 -26.35 -3.38 18.63
N CYS A 10 -27.08 -2.74 17.71
CA CYS A 10 -26.77 -1.40 17.21
C CYS A 10 -26.80 -0.35 18.32
N ARG A 11 -27.83 -0.38 19.18
CA ARG A 11 -27.95 0.53 20.33
C ARG A 11 -26.76 0.40 21.28
N LYS A 12 -26.37 -0.83 21.61
CA LYS A 12 -25.19 -1.10 22.46
C LYS A 12 -23.89 -0.61 21.81
N ARG A 13 -23.71 -0.85 20.50
CA ARG A 13 -22.55 -0.36 19.74
C ARG A 13 -22.47 1.17 19.70
N ALA A 14 -23.61 1.84 19.65
CA ALA A 14 -23.71 3.30 19.72
C ALA A 14 -23.60 3.87 21.15
N GLY A 15 -23.42 3.02 22.18
CA GLY A 15 -23.31 3.45 23.58
C GLY A 15 -24.59 4.07 24.14
N MET A 16 -25.76 3.76 23.56
CA MET A 16 -27.03 4.37 23.94
C MET A 16 -27.77 3.52 24.98
N SER A 17 -28.45 4.15 25.94
CA SER A 17 -29.47 3.48 26.75
C SER A 17 -30.77 3.32 25.96
N GLN A 18 -31.66 2.40 26.38
CA GLN A 18 -33.00 2.27 25.75
C GLN A 18 -33.78 3.58 25.84
N GLU A 19 -33.61 4.32 26.93
CA GLU A 19 -34.26 5.60 27.17
C GLU A 19 -33.73 6.69 26.24
N LYS A 20 -32.40 6.74 26.03
CA LYS A 20 -31.79 7.67 25.06
C LYS A 20 -32.29 7.41 23.64
N LEU A 21 -32.36 6.15 23.23
CA LEU A 21 -32.90 5.78 21.91
C LEU A 21 -34.38 6.14 21.77
N ALA A 22 -35.16 5.92 22.82
CA ALA A 22 -36.59 6.27 22.82
C ALA A 22 -36.80 7.78 22.67
N ASN A 23 -35.99 8.58 23.35
CA ASN A 23 -36.01 10.03 23.24
C ASN A 23 -35.65 10.50 21.82
N GLU A 24 -34.62 9.93 21.19
CA GLU A 24 -34.25 10.27 19.80
C GLU A 24 -35.33 9.91 18.78
N LEU A 25 -36.07 8.83 19.03
CA LEU A 25 -37.17 8.39 18.17
C LEU A 25 -38.53 9.01 18.55
N ASN A 26 -38.58 9.84 19.60
CA ASN A 26 -39.81 10.41 20.16
C ASN A 26 -40.89 9.35 20.44
N ILE A 27 -40.51 8.27 21.14
CA ILE A 27 -41.38 7.15 21.56
C ILE A 27 -41.14 6.83 23.03
N SER A 28 -41.96 5.94 23.61
CA SER A 28 -41.74 5.47 24.98
C SER A 28 -40.58 4.46 25.06
N ARG A 29 -39.86 4.45 26.19
CA ARG A 29 -38.83 3.43 26.49
C ARG A 29 -39.38 2.01 26.38
N GLN A 30 -40.64 1.80 26.79
CA GLN A 30 -41.33 0.51 26.70
C GLN A 30 -41.45 0.04 25.24
N ALA A 31 -41.70 0.92 24.27
CA ALA A 31 -41.73 0.56 22.86
C ALA A 31 -40.39 0.00 22.39
N VAL A 32 -39.27 0.66 22.73
CA VAL A 32 -37.91 0.17 22.44
C VAL A 32 -37.67 -1.20 23.07
N SER A 33 -38.07 -1.39 24.33
CA SER A 33 -37.91 -2.68 25.02
C SER A 33 -38.66 -3.81 24.31
N ARG A 34 -39.91 -3.56 23.89
CA ARG A 34 -40.72 -4.55 23.17
C ARG A 34 -40.16 -4.89 21.80
N TRP A 35 -39.52 -3.93 21.12
CA TRP A 35 -38.81 -4.22 19.88
C TRP A 35 -37.59 -5.11 20.13
N GLU A 36 -36.79 -4.81 21.15
CA GLU A 36 -35.59 -5.59 21.49
C GLU A 36 -35.91 -7.01 21.94
N THR A 37 -37.05 -7.25 22.60
CA THR A 37 -37.52 -8.58 23.01
C THR A 37 -38.30 -9.32 21.92
N GLY A 38 -38.63 -8.68 20.81
CA GLY A 38 -39.43 -9.27 19.72
C GLY A 38 -40.93 -9.32 19.98
N GLU A 39 -41.43 -8.69 21.05
CA GLU A 39 -42.85 -8.58 21.38
C GLU A 39 -43.62 -7.61 20.46
N ALA A 40 -42.90 -6.75 19.73
CA ALA A 40 -43.43 -5.85 18.72
C ALA A 40 -42.37 -5.60 17.65
N VAL A 41 -42.80 -5.13 16.47
CA VAL A 41 -41.92 -4.75 15.38
C VAL A 41 -42.03 -3.24 15.15
N PRO A 42 -40.92 -2.52 14.91
CA PRO A 42 -40.99 -1.11 14.53
C PRO A 42 -41.72 -0.94 13.19
N ASP A 43 -42.47 0.15 13.05
CA ASP A 43 -43.06 0.53 11.77
C ASP A 43 -41.98 0.99 10.77
N THR A 44 -42.37 1.13 9.49
CA THR A 44 -41.45 1.50 8.41
C THR A 44 -40.75 2.84 8.66
N GLU A 45 -41.45 3.82 9.24
CA GLU A 45 -40.87 5.13 9.52
C GLU A 45 -39.78 5.01 10.61
N LYS A 46 -40.05 4.25 11.67
CA LYS A 46 -39.10 3.97 12.74
C LYS A 46 -37.91 3.15 12.26
N VAL A 47 -38.11 2.22 11.33
CA VAL A 47 -37.00 1.49 10.69
C VAL A 47 -36.07 2.45 9.93
N ILE A 48 -36.62 3.41 9.18
CA ILE A 48 -35.81 4.43 8.48
C ILE A 48 -35.08 5.34 9.49
N GLN A 49 -35.75 5.74 10.58
CA GLN A 49 -35.11 6.55 11.63
C GLN A 49 -33.97 5.78 12.32
N LEU A 50 -34.21 4.51 12.68
CA LEU A 50 -33.20 3.61 13.25
C LEU A 50 -32.00 3.43 12.32
N SER A 51 -32.25 3.26 11.01
CA SER A 51 -31.18 3.11 10.02
C SER A 51 -30.28 4.36 9.98
N ARG A 52 -30.88 5.55 10.10
CA ARG A 52 -30.14 6.82 10.17
C ARG A 52 -29.38 6.98 11.48
N ILE A 53 -30.01 6.72 12.63
CA ILE A 53 -29.39 6.85 13.97
C ILE A 53 -28.20 5.91 14.10
N PHE A 54 -28.33 4.67 13.63
CA PHE A 54 -27.29 3.66 13.75
C PHE A 54 -26.30 3.63 12.58
N HIS A 55 -26.50 4.48 11.58
CA HIS A 55 -25.75 4.49 10.33
C HIS A 55 -25.65 3.07 9.71
N VAL A 56 -26.79 2.40 9.56
CA VAL A 56 -26.92 1.10 8.89
C VAL A 56 -27.96 1.20 7.77
N THR A 57 -27.99 0.24 6.86
CA THR A 57 -29.06 0.17 5.85
C THR A 57 -30.35 -0.37 6.47
N THR A 58 -31.50 -0.02 5.88
CA THR A 58 -32.79 -0.63 6.24
C THR A 58 -32.78 -2.14 6.01
N ASP A 59 -32.10 -2.58 4.95
CA ASP A 59 -31.93 -3.99 4.59
C ASP A 59 -31.27 -4.78 5.71
N TYR A 60 -30.28 -4.21 6.39
CA TYR A 60 -29.69 -4.85 7.56
C TYR A 60 -30.70 -5.10 8.68
N LEU A 61 -31.55 -4.12 8.96
CA LEU A 61 -32.54 -4.22 10.04
C LEU A 61 -33.64 -5.22 9.69
N LEU A 62 -34.03 -5.30 8.41
CA LEU A 62 -35.20 -6.06 7.95
C LEU A 62 -34.89 -7.48 7.46
N LEU A 63 -33.77 -7.69 6.76
CA LEU A 63 -33.39 -8.97 6.18
C LEU A 63 -32.55 -9.80 7.15
N ASP A 64 -32.46 -11.11 6.98
CA ASP A 64 -31.65 -11.99 7.84
C ASP A 64 -30.16 -11.99 7.44
N ILE A 65 -29.57 -10.80 7.35
CA ILE A 65 -28.15 -10.59 7.06
C ILE A 65 -27.41 -10.47 8.39
N ASP A 66 -26.51 -11.40 8.70
CA ASP A 66 -25.77 -11.38 9.97
C ASP A 66 -24.61 -10.36 9.97
N GLU A 67 -24.18 -9.91 8.79
CA GLU A 67 -23.21 -8.82 8.66
C GLU A 67 -23.93 -7.47 8.67
N ALA A 68 -23.58 -6.61 9.64
CA ALA A 68 -23.90 -5.20 9.55
C ALA A 68 -23.25 -4.65 8.28
N PRO A 69 -24.02 -4.20 7.27
CA PRO A 69 -23.45 -3.52 6.14
C PRO A 69 -22.77 -2.29 6.71
N GLN A 70 -21.47 -2.22 6.47
CA GLN A 70 -20.69 -1.01 6.66
C GLN A 70 -21.51 0.11 6.02
N SER A 71 -21.88 1.12 6.82
CA SER A 71 -22.59 2.30 6.29
C SER A 71 -21.85 2.79 5.05
N ALA A 72 -22.58 3.35 4.08
CA ALA A 72 -21.98 3.89 2.86
C ALA A 72 -20.78 4.81 3.16
N ALA A 73 -20.80 5.54 4.28
CA ALA A 73 -19.68 6.37 4.73
C ALA A 73 -18.45 5.56 5.19
N SER A 74 -18.64 4.42 5.86
CA SER A 74 -17.53 3.53 6.25
C SER A 74 -16.96 2.73 5.06
N ALA A 75 -17.82 2.32 4.11
CA ALA A 75 -17.35 1.69 2.87
C ALA A 75 -16.55 2.68 2.01
N GLU A 76 -16.99 3.95 1.94
CA GLU A 76 -16.27 5.00 1.21
C GLU A 76 -14.93 5.32 1.87
N ASN A 77 -14.89 5.46 3.20
CA ASN A 77 -13.64 5.71 3.92
C ASN A 77 -12.64 4.54 3.79
N ASN A 78 -13.13 3.30 3.76
CA ASN A 78 -12.28 2.12 3.51
C ASN A 78 -11.74 2.12 2.09
N ARG A 79 -12.56 2.44 1.08
CA ARG A 79 -12.12 2.58 -0.32
C ARG A 79 -11.09 3.68 -0.49
N GLU A 80 -11.31 4.86 0.11
CA GLU A 80 -10.33 5.95 0.08
C GLU A 80 -9.01 5.53 0.75
N THR A 81 -9.08 4.78 1.86
CA THR A 81 -7.89 4.31 2.58
C THR A 81 -7.11 3.28 1.74
N GLU A 82 -7.82 2.35 1.11
CA GLU A 82 -7.24 1.35 0.20
C GLU A 82 -6.64 2.01 -1.05
N GLN A 83 -7.34 2.96 -1.66
CA GLN A 83 -6.84 3.75 -2.79
C GLN A 83 -5.57 4.52 -2.42
N ARG A 84 -5.57 5.24 -1.30
CA ARG A 84 -4.37 5.95 -0.80
C ARG A 84 -3.22 4.99 -0.50
N ALA A 85 -3.51 3.80 0.01
CA ALA A 85 -2.49 2.78 0.25
C ALA A 85 -1.92 2.21 -1.06
N ALA A 86 -2.77 1.96 -2.06
CA ALA A 86 -2.37 1.52 -3.39
C ALA A 86 -1.52 2.59 -4.12
N GLU A 87 -1.93 3.85 -4.07
CA GLU A 87 -1.16 4.97 -4.62
C GLU A 87 0.23 5.09 -3.96
N LYS A 88 0.29 4.96 -2.64
CA LYS A 88 1.57 4.97 -1.90
C LYS A 88 2.47 3.81 -2.31
N ARG A 89 1.90 2.61 -2.52
CA ARG A 89 2.63 1.44 -3.03
C ARG A 89 3.16 1.69 -4.43
N MET A 90 2.33 2.17 -5.35
CA MET A 90 2.73 2.53 -6.72
C MET A 90 3.81 3.60 -6.76
N LYS A 91 3.69 4.67 -5.96
CA LYS A 91 4.72 5.72 -5.87
C LYS A 91 6.04 5.17 -5.33
N ARG A 92 6.00 4.34 -4.28
CA ARG A 92 7.20 3.72 -3.71
C ARG A 92 7.86 2.77 -4.72
N GLN A 93 7.07 2.01 -5.46
CA GLN A 93 7.56 1.11 -6.51
C GLN A 93 8.20 1.90 -7.66
N SER A 94 7.52 2.93 -8.17
CA SER A 94 8.05 3.83 -9.20
C SER A 94 9.37 4.48 -8.79
N MET A 95 9.47 5.01 -7.56
CA MET A 95 10.72 5.58 -7.05
C MET A 95 11.87 4.57 -7.03
N ARG A 96 11.61 3.31 -6.66
CA ARG A 96 12.62 2.24 -6.67
C ARG A 96 13.06 1.87 -8.09
N MET A 97 12.14 1.89 -9.05
CA MET A 97 12.45 1.65 -10.46
C MET A 97 13.33 2.78 -11.03
N HIS A 98 13.00 4.05 -10.75
CA HIS A 98 13.83 5.19 -11.14
C HIS A 98 15.22 5.13 -10.52
N PHE A 99 15.33 4.75 -9.24
CA PHE A 99 16.61 4.56 -8.57
C PHE A 99 17.46 3.45 -9.22
N GLY A 100 16.83 2.33 -9.59
CA GLY A 100 17.50 1.25 -10.33
C GLY A 100 18.04 1.71 -11.68
N TRP A 101 17.23 2.43 -12.47
CA TRP A 101 17.66 3.02 -13.74
C TRP A 101 18.79 4.04 -13.57
N PHE A 102 18.70 4.90 -12.57
CA PHE A 102 19.75 5.86 -12.24
C PHE A 102 21.09 5.16 -11.95
N LEU A 103 21.09 4.14 -11.09
CA LEU A 103 22.30 3.37 -10.77
C LEU A 103 22.88 2.63 -11.98
N LEU A 104 22.02 2.06 -12.82
CA LEU A 104 22.43 1.37 -14.03
C LEU A 104 23.11 2.32 -15.02
N ILE A 105 22.48 3.46 -15.32
CA ILE A 105 23.02 4.46 -16.26
C ILE A 105 24.32 5.05 -15.69
N PHE A 106 24.33 5.43 -14.41
CA PHE A 106 25.51 5.97 -13.74
C PHE A 106 26.66 4.97 -13.73
N GLY A 107 26.39 3.69 -13.42
CA GLY A 107 27.37 2.61 -13.44
C GLY A 107 27.98 2.41 -14.83
N ILE A 108 27.16 2.40 -15.88
CA ILE A 108 27.63 2.25 -17.28
C ILE A 108 28.51 3.44 -17.69
N ILE A 109 28.10 4.67 -17.38
CA ILE A 109 28.89 5.87 -17.70
C ILE A 109 30.23 5.82 -16.96
N SER A 110 30.21 5.51 -15.66
CA SER A 110 31.41 5.39 -14.84
C SER A 110 32.36 4.28 -15.33
N LEU A 111 31.82 3.14 -15.77
CA LEU A 111 32.59 2.03 -16.32
C LEU A 111 33.31 2.42 -17.62
N ASN A 112 32.58 3.05 -18.55
CA ASN A 112 33.15 3.53 -19.82
C ASN A 112 34.20 4.62 -19.58
N ALA A 113 33.95 5.57 -18.68
CA ALA A 113 34.91 6.61 -18.32
C ALA A 113 36.21 6.01 -17.76
N THR A 114 36.10 4.96 -16.93
CA THR A 114 37.25 4.25 -16.38
C THR A 114 38.04 3.51 -17.45
N LEU A 115 37.36 2.83 -18.39
CA LEU A 115 37.99 2.14 -19.52
C LEU A 115 38.74 3.10 -20.45
N VAL A 116 38.15 4.27 -20.73
CA VAL A 116 38.78 5.34 -21.52
C VAL A 116 39.98 5.92 -20.78
N GLY A 117 39.83 6.22 -19.48
CA GLY A 117 40.92 6.72 -18.63
C GLY A 117 42.11 5.76 -18.57
N ALA A 118 41.85 4.46 -18.43
CA ALA A 118 42.86 3.41 -18.50
C ALA A 118 43.58 3.41 -19.86
N GLY A 119 42.86 3.62 -20.96
CA GLY A 119 43.42 3.70 -22.31
C GLY A 119 44.35 4.91 -22.50
N LEU A 120 43.94 6.08 -22.02
CA LEU A 120 44.77 7.29 -22.04
C LEU A 120 46.02 7.13 -21.17
N TYR A 121 45.87 6.56 -19.97
CA TYR A 121 47.00 6.28 -19.09
C TYR A 121 47.97 5.26 -19.70
N ALA A 122 47.47 4.24 -20.39
CA ALA A 122 48.30 3.26 -21.07
C ALA A 122 49.21 3.88 -22.15
N GLN A 123 48.83 5.02 -22.75
CA GLN A 123 49.67 5.71 -23.75
C GLN A 123 50.91 6.35 -23.14
N THR A 124 50.90 6.67 -21.84
CA THR A 124 52.05 7.30 -21.16
C THR A 124 53.03 6.27 -20.60
N LEU A 125 52.66 4.99 -20.57
CA LEU A 125 53.52 3.90 -20.09
C LEU A 125 54.56 3.51 -21.14
N THR A 126 55.84 3.59 -20.76
CA THR A 126 56.98 3.16 -21.58
C THR A 126 57.24 1.65 -21.46
N GLU A 127 56.96 1.07 -20.29
CA GLU A 127 57.15 -0.35 -19.96
C GLU A 127 55.80 -0.99 -19.57
N TRP A 128 55.68 -2.31 -19.71
CA TRP A 128 54.51 -3.06 -19.27
C TRP A 128 54.93 -4.40 -18.66
N ARG A 129 54.25 -4.79 -17.58
CA ARG A 129 54.55 -6.01 -16.81
C ARG A 129 53.57 -7.15 -17.08
N THR A 130 52.39 -6.83 -17.61
CA THR A 130 51.30 -7.81 -17.83
C THR A 130 51.28 -8.33 -19.27
N ASN A 131 50.76 -9.55 -19.47
CA ASN A 131 50.55 -10.14 -20.80
C ASN A 131 49.48 -9.42 -21.64
N LEU A 132 48.73 -8.49 -21.03
CA LEU A 132 47.74 -7.64 -21.69
C LEU A 132 48.36 -6.31 -22.21
N GLY A 133 49.68 -6.19 -22.19
CA GLY A 133 50.40 -5.02 -22.67
C GLY A 133 50.22 -3.79 -21.78
N ARG A 134 50.39 -2.60 -22.38
CA ARG A 134 50.27 -1.32 -21.68
C ARG A 134 48.88 -1.11 -21.08
N TYR A 135 47.83 -1.55 -21.77
CA TYR A 135 46.46 -1.43 -21.29
C TYR A 135 46.21 -2.28 -20.04
N GLY A 136 46.65 -3.54 -20.04
CA GLY A 136 46.53 -4.40 -18.86
C GLY A 136 47.26 -3.82 -17.65
N THR A 137 48.47 -3.29 -17.86
CA THR A 137 49.26 -2.69 -16.78
C THR A 137 48.58 -1.42 -16.25
N ALA A 138 48.07 -0.56 -17.13
CA ALA A 138 47.29 0.62 -16.74
C ALA A 138 46.02 0.27 -15.94
N LEU A 139 45.33 -0.81 -16.29
CA LEU A 139 44.12 -1.26 -15.63
C LEU A 139 44.39 -1.88 -14.26
N PHE A 140 45.45 -2.69 -14.12
CA PHE A 140 45.69 -3.51 -12.92
C PHE A 140 46.70 -2.94 -11.91
N ASP A 141 47.65 -2.08 -12.30
CA ASP A 141 48.66 -1.51 -11.38
C ASP A 141 48.20 -0.21 -10.70
N SER A 142 47.03 0.33 -11.06
CA SER A 142 46.55 1.65 -10.61
C SER A 142 45.27 1.57 -9.77
N TRP A 143 44.94 2.68 -9.09
CA TRP A 143 43.63 2.94 -8.47
C TRP A 143 42.44 2.80 -9.44
N ILE A 144 42.71 2.78 -10.75
CA ILE A 144 41.76 2.54 -11.84
C ILE A 144 41.05 1.17 -11.67
N LEU A 145 41.74 0.13 -11.19
CA LEU A 145 41.11 -1.18 -10.96
C LEU A 145 40.00 -1.08 -9.91
N ALA A 146 40.26 -0.36 -8.82
CA ALA A 146 39.29 -0.16 -7.76
C ALA A 146 38.06 0.59 -8.26
N LEU A 147 38.25 1.63 -9.09
CA LEU A 147 37.14 2.34 -9.73
C LEU A 147 36.35 1.43 -10.67
N PHE A 148 37.03 0.63 -11.49
CA PHE A 148 36.38 -0.32 -12.39
C PHE A 148 35.49 -1.31 -11.63
N ILE A 149 35.99 -1.87 -10.53
CA ILE A 149 35.24 -2.80 -9.67
C ILE A 149 34.00 -2.10 -9.07
N VAL A 150 34.15 -0.86 -8.59
CA VAL A 150 33.03 -0.07 -8.04
C VAL A 150 31.98 0.22 -9.11
N SER A 151 32.37 0.64 -10.31
CA SER A 151 31.46 0.91 -11.43
C SER A 151 30.71 -0.36 -11.87
N ALA A 152 31.42 -1.50 -11.94
CA ALA A 152 30.82 -2.79 -12.24
C ALA A 152 29.80 -3.22 -11.17
N ALA A 153 30.13 -3.03 -9.90
CA ALA A 153 29.24 -3.32 -8.77
C ALA A 153 27.97 -2.45 -8.77
N LEU A 154 28.09 -1.15 -9.06
CA LEU A 154 26.94 -0.24 -9.20
C LEU A 154 26.02 -0.66 -10.34
N THR A 155 26.60 -1.04 -11.48
CA THR A 155 25.85 -1.52 -12.65
C THR A 155 25.10 -2.81 -12.31
N LEU A 156 25.77 -3.78 -11.68
CA LEU A 156 25.16 -5.03 -11.25
C LEU A 156 24.04 -4.79 -10.24
N CYS A 157 24.25 -3.89 -9.27
CA CYS A 157 23.24 -3.52 -8.29
C CYS A 157 21.99 -2.91 -8.96
N GLY A 158 22.17 -2.00 -9.92
CA GLY A 158 21.09 -1.44 -10.72
C GLY A 158 20.29 -2.50 -11.47
N ILE A 159 20.98 -3.45 -12.13
CA ILE A 159 20.36 -4.58 -12.84
C ILE A 159 19.55 -5.45 -11.88
N LEU A 160 20.10 -5.82 -10.72
CA LEU A 160 19.40 -6.68 -9.74
C LEU A 160 18.15 -6.01 -9.17
N ILE A 161 18.20 -4.69 -8.92
CA ILE A 161 17.02 -3.92 -8.48
C ILE A 161 15.92 -3.96 -9.55
N LEU A 162 16.28 -3.74 -10.82
CA LEU A 162 15.31 -3.75 -11.92
C LEU A 162 14.72 -5.15 -12.16
N ILE A 163 15.52 -6.21 -12.11
CA ILE A 163 15.04 -7.59 -12.25
C ILE A 163 14.06 -7.94 -11.15
N ARG A 164 14.38 -7.61 -9.90
CA ARG A 164 13.49 -7.87 -8.76
C ARG A 164 12.14 -7.19 -8.94
N GLU A 165 12.12 -5.92 -9.33
CA GLU A 165 10.88 -5.18 -9.53
C GLU A 165 10.11 -5.66 -10.76
N TYR A 166 10.79 -6.03 -11.85
CA TYR A 166 10.16 -6.58 -13.05
C TYR A 166 9.47 -7.93 -12.79
N ILE A 167 10.14 -8.84 -12.07
CA ILE A 167 9.56 -10.14 -11.68
C ILE A 167 8.34 -9.95 -10.76
N PHE A 168 8.37 -8.93 -9.89
CA PHE A 168 7.24 -8.64 -9.01
C PHE A 168 6.01 -8.16 -9.81
N ILE A 169 6.20 -7.33 -10.83
CA ILE A 169 5.11 -6.85 -11.72
C ILE A 169 4.49 -8.02 -12.50
N GLY A 170 5.27 -9.02 -12.91
CA GLY A 170 4.76 -10.17 -13.67
C GLY A 170 4.00 -11.22 -12.84
N LYS A 171 3.89 -11.04 -11.51
CA LYS A 171 3.17 -11.95 -10.60
C LYS A 171 1.84 -11.40 -10.08
N GLU A 172 1.54 -10.13 -10.30
CA GLU A 172 0.22 -9.53 -10.05
C GLU A 172 -0.65 -9.59 -11.31
#